data_AF-A0A970W6P7-F1
#
_entry.id   AF-A0A970W6P7-F1
#
_cell.length_a   1.000
_cell.length_b   1.000
_cell.length_c   1.000
_cell.angle_alpha   90.00
_cell.angle_beta   90.00
_cell.angle_gamma   90.00
#
_symmetry.space_group_name_H-M   'P 1'
#
loop_
_entity.id
_entity.type
_entity.pdbx_description
1 polymer ?
#
loop_
_entity_poly.entity_id
_entity_poly.type
_entity_poly.pdbx_seq_one_letter_code
_entity_poly.pdbx_strand_id
1 'polypeptide(L)'
;MHKRTRVGLILLALLALVGVAASGQVAALSGHVIYLPILQVPAEPTATPTVTATPTRTATRTFTATNTPSPTPTNSPTPTATPTPQAGWRGEYFANATLSGSPAVVRNDGALDFVWGASAPVAGLPSDGFSVRWTQELAFSAGEYVFEARTDDGVRLWVDDNLLIDAWTEKGPAPLEASIYLDSGLHKLQMEYFDRAGYAAAKLSWQVASSFLYWRGEYYTNKGLLGEPALVRDDPQIAFEWELAAPVAELPVDAFSIRWTRSMFLVRGIYRFHTQTDDGVRLWVDGNLVIDKWTTQDYVEWIADIPLETGIHFIRMEYYDEVGRARARFWWGRVDYFPNWKAEYFPNIDLSGAPAATLHEDGVNHNWGESAPAA
;
A
#
# COMPACT_ATOMS: atom_id res chain seq x y z
N MET A 1 39.53 -54.63 -4.06
CA MET A 1 38.61 -55.68 -4.57
C MET A 1 37.25 -55.48 -3.88
N HIS A 2 36.09 -55.74 -4.47
CA HIS A 2 35.74 -56.29 -5.79
C HIS A 2 34.46 -55.63 -6.34
N LYS A 3 34.22 -55.73 -7.67
CA LYS A 3 32.91 -55.44 -8.29
C LYS A 3 31.99 -56.67 -8.23
N ARG A 4 30.68 -56.45 -8.10
CA ARG A 4 29.49 -57.19 -8.64
C ARG A 4 28.27 -56.58 -7.94
N THR A 5 27.18 -56.11 -8.56
CA THR A 5 26.59 -56.32 -9.91
C THR A 5 26.02 -57.72 -10.15
N ARG A 6 24.69 -57.88 -9.97
CA ARG A 6 23.69 -58.38 -10.96
C ARG A 6 22.40 -58.91 -10.30
N VAL A 7 21.25 -58.69 -10.97
CA VAL A 7 20.11 -59.63 -11.23
C VAL A 7 19.46 -60.35 -10.01
N GLY A 8 18.14 -60.45 -9.82
CA GLY A 8 16.96 -60.11 -10.66
C GLY A 8 16.15 -61.36 -11.10
N LEU A 9 14.92 -61.55 -10.59
CA LEU A 9 13.89 -62.55 -10.97
C LEU A 9 12.60 -62.13 -10.20
N ILE A 10 11.41 -61.91 -10.78
CA ILE A 10 10.42 -62.87 -11.33
C ILE A 10 9.87 -63.86 -10.28
N LEU A 11 8.57 -63.77 -9.92
CA LEU A 11 7.53 -64.75 -10.32
C LEU A 11 6.08 -64.27 -10.02
N LEU A 12 5.10 -64.94 -10.63
CA LEU A 12 3.65 -64.75 -10.60
C LEU A 12 2.98 -64.83 -9.21
N ALA A 13 1.82 -64.16 -9.12
CA ALA A 13 0.58 -64.82 -8.69
C ALA A 13 -0.56 -64.39 -9.64
N LEU A 14 -1.38 -65.35 -10.10
CA LEU A 14 -2.53 -65.10 -10.97
C LEU A 14 -3.64 -66.11 -10.67
N LEU A 15 -4.84 -65.62 -10.34
CA LEU A 15 -6.09 -66.37 -10.39
C LEU A 15 -7.25 -65.38 -10.60
N ALA A 16 -8.33 -65.81 -11.23
CA ALA A 16 -9.45 -64.95 -11.59
C ALA A 16 -10.79 -65.62 -11.25
N LEU A 17 -11.85 -64.82 -11.08
CA LEU A 17 -13.19 -65.24 -11.50
C LEU A 17 -14.09 -64.05 -11.91
N VAL A 18 -14.98 -64.35 -12.85
CA VAL A 18 -15.83 -63.48 -13.69
C VAL A 18 -16.93 -62.72 -12.92
N GLY A 19 -17.28 -61.50 -13.37
CA GLY A 19 -18.49 -60.76 -12.96
C GLY A 19 -19.00 -59.77 -14.03
N VAL A 20 -20.22 -59.99 -14.54
CA VAL A 20 -20.89 -59.29 -15.68
C VAL A 20 -21.69 -58.07 -15.18
N ALA A 21 -21.74 -56.87 -15.79
CA ALA A 21 -21.03 -56.23 -16.92
C ALA A 21 -21.19 -54.67 -16.76
N ALA A 22 -21.39 -53.73 -17.72
CA ALA A 22 -21.69 -53.70 -19.17
C ALA A 22 -21.45 -52.30 -19.81
N SER A 23 -21.52 -52.24 -21.16
CA SER A 23 -21.81 -51.08 -22.05
C SER A 23 -21.16 -49.69 -21.82
N GLY A 24 -20.40 -49.18 -22.81
CA GLY A 24 -20.01 -47.76 -22.83
C GLY A 24 -19.00 -47.29 -23.90
N GLN A 25 -19.33 -47.39 -25.20
CA GLN A 25 -18.71 -46.66 -26.36
C GLN A 25 -17.18 -46.47 -26.42
N VAL A 26 -16.53 -46.99 -27.48
CA VAL A 26 -15.14 -46.64 -27.84
C VAL A 26 -15.14 -45.80 -29.12
N ALA A 27 -14.55 -44.61 -29.08
CA ALA A 27 -14.27 -43.78 -30.25
C ALA A 27 -12.77 -43.43 -30.28
N ALA A 28 -12.04 -43.95 -31.26
CA ALA A 28 -10.61 -43.70 -31.43
C ALA A 28 -10.36 -42.57 -32.42
N LEU A 29 -9.54 -41.58 -32.05
CA LEU A 29 -8.95 -40.61 -32.96
C LEU A 29 -7.43 -40.60 -32.83
N SER A 30 -6.75 -40.87 -33.94
CA SER A 30 -5.29 -40.85 -34.05
C SER A 30 -4.81 -39.44 -34.39
N GLY A 31 -4.12 -38.79 -33.44
CA GLY A 31 -3.36 -37.56 -33.67
C GLY A 31 -1.86 -37.77 -33.56
N HIS A 32 -1.14 -37.86 -34.68
CA HIS A 32 0.31 -37.77 -34.68
C HIS A 32 0.75 -36.33 -34.39
N VAL A 33 1.70 -36.14 -33.48
CA VAL A 33 2.44 -34.87 -33.30
C VAL A 33 3.88 -35.08 -33.77
N ILE A 34 4.32 -34.22 -34.69
CA ILE A 34 5.66 -34.24 -35.27
C ILE A 34 6.57 -33.36 -34.41
N TYR A 35 7.64 -33.94 -33.86
CA TYR A 35 8.67 -33.18 -33.15
C TYR A 35 9.67 -32.58 -34.15
N LEU A 36 9.87 -31.27 -34.07
CA LEU A 36 11.02 -30.58 -34.67
C LEU A 36 12.14 -30.45 -33.61
N PRO A 37 13.41 -30.69 -33.96
CA PRO A 37 14.51 -30.61 -33.00
C PRO A 37 14.88 -29.16 -32.67
N ILE A 38 15.04 -28.85 -31.38
CA ILE A 38 15.54 -27.57 -30.89
C ILE A 38 17.07 -27.60 -30.92
N LEU A 39 17.74 -26.57 -31.45
CA LEU A 39 19.21 -26.48 -31.41
C LEU A 39 19.72 -26.16 -30.00
N GLN A 40 20.73 -26.91 -29.55
CA GLN A 40 21.51 -26.57 -28.35
C GLN A 40 22.48 -25.42 -28.64
N VAL A 41 22.56 -24.47 -27.70
CA VAL A 41 23.68 -23.52 -27.60
C VAL A 41 24.70 -24.08 -26.60
N PRO A 42 26.00 -24.19 -26.95
CA PRO A 42 27.02 -24.66 -26.01
C PRO A 42 27.43 -23.56 -25.01
N ALA A 43 27.78 -23.95 -23.79
CA ALA A 43 28.35 -23.06 -22.79
C ALA A 43 29.85 -22.78 -23.06
N GLU A 44 30.29 -21.55 -22.77
CA GLU A 44 31.67 -21.09 -23.01
C GLU A 44 32.58 -21.37 -21.79
N PRO A 45 33.85 -21.83 -21.98
CA PRO A 45 34.71 -22.25 -20.87
C PRO A 45 35.49 -21.10 -20.22
N THR A 46 35.56 -21.10 -18.88
CA THR A 46 36.37 -20.14 -18.11
C THR A 46 37.88 -20.35 -18.34
N ALA A 47 38.60 -19.29 -18.71
CA ALA A 47 40.04 -19.32 -18.96
C ALA A 47 40.88 -19.02 -17.70
N THR A 48 41.92 -19.82 -17.45
CA THR A 48 42.91 -19.58 -16.38
C THR A 48 44.04 -18.68 -16.89
N PRO A 49 44.50 -17.65 -16.15
CA PRO A 49 45.59 -16.79 -16.59
C PRO A 49 46.94 -17.54 -16.63
N THR A 50 47.64 -17.46 -17.77
CA THR A 50 48.98 -18.02 -17.96
C THR A 50 50.02 -16.89 -17.99
N VAL A 51 51.09 -17.03 -17.22
CA VAL A 51 52.23 -16.10 -17.17
C VAL A 51 53.29 -16.53 -18.20
N THR A 52 53.88 -15.61 -18.99
CA THR A 52 55.19 -15.79 -19.65
C THR A 52 55.77 -14.49 -20.26
N ALA A 53 57.11 -14.39 -20.19
CA ALA A 53 58.05 -13.56 -20.97
C ALA A 53 58.01 -12.01 -20.89
N THR A 54 59.13 -11.45 -20.40
CA THR A 54 59.54 -10.05 -20.57
C THR A 54 60.17 -9.81 -21.95
N PRO A 55 59.80 -8.75 -22.71
CA PRO A 55 60.48 -8.37 -23.94
C PRO A 55 61.78 -7.59 -23.69
N THR A 56 62.76 -7.75 -24.58
CA THR A 56 64.10 -7.15 -24.48
C THR A 56 64.12 -5.65 -24.81
N ARG A 57 65.00 -4.87 -24.15
CA ARG A 57 65.12 -3.42 -24.31
C ARG A 57 65.87 -3.03 -25.60
N THR A 58 65.16 -2.50 -26.59
CA THR A 58 65.73 -1.92 -27.83
C THR A 58 65.95 -0.40 -27.69
N ALA A 59 66.88 0.15 -28.47
CA ALA A 59 67.43 1.49 -28.27
C ALA A 59 66.45 2.67 -28.49
N THR A 60 66.50 3.65 -27.60
CA THR A 60 65.79 4.93 -27.67
C THR A 60 66.27 5.75 -28.88
N ARG A 61 65.35 6.23 -29.71
CA ARG A 61 65.61 7.36 -30.63
C ARG A 61 65.33 8.68 -29.91
N THR A 62 66.29 9.59 -29.93
CA THR A 62 66.09 10.95 -29.42
C THR A 62 65.17 11.72 -30.37
N PHE A 63 63.98 12.09 -29.89
CA PHE A 63 63.10 13.03 -30.57
C PHE A 63 63.27 14.43 -29.97
N THR A 64 63.39 15.44 -30.83
CA THR A 64 63.44 16.84 -30.42
C THR A 64 62.11 17.25 -29.77
N ALA A 65 62.16 17.94 -28.63
CA ALA A 65 60.96 18.38 -27.94
C ALA A 65 60.25 19.50 -28.70
N THR A 66 59.12 19.19 -29.33
CA THR A 66 58.15 20.20 -29.78
C THR A 66 57.39 20.72 -28.56
N ASN A 67 57.34 22.04 -28.38
CA ASN A 67 56.60 22.66 -27.29
C ASN A 67 55.09 22.48 -27.50
N THR A 68 54.51 21.44 -26.90
CA THR A 68 53.05 21.32 -26.73
C THR A 68 52.58 22.45 -25.81
N PRO A 69 51.59 23.27 -26.20
CA PRO A 69 51.01 24.23 -25.27
C PRO A 69 50.37 23.50 -24.09
N SER A 70 50.62 23.96 -22.86
CA SER A 70 49.91 23.48 -21.68
C SER A 70 48.41 23.68 -21.89
N PRO A 71 47.55 22.69 -21.54
CA PRO A 71 46.11 22.93 -21.57
C PRO A 71 45.77 24.12 -20.67
N THR A 72 45.07 25.10 -21.22
CA THR A 72 44.46 26.17 -20.43
C THR A 72 43.52 25.52 -19.41
N PRO A 73 43.57 25.89 -18.11
CA PRO A 73 42.63 25.35 -17.15
C PRO A 73 41.21 25.76 -17.56
N THR A 74 40.42 24.79 -18.01
CA THR A 74 38.98 24.97 -18.20
C THR A 74 38.38 25.32 -16.86
N ASN A 75 37.65 26.44 -16.77
CA ASN A 75 36.91 26.76 -15.56
C ASN A 75 36.00 25.58 -15.22
N SER A 76 36.25 24.93 -14.06
CA SER A 76 35.28 24.00 -13.51
C SER A 76 33.94 24.73 -13.38
N PRO A 77 32.81 24.13 -13.75
CA PRO A 77 31.52 24.76 -13.48
C PRO A 77 31.45 25.02 -11.97
N THR A 78 31.29 26.28 -11.59
CA THR A 78 30.93 26.64 -10.21
C THR A 78 29.65 25.86 -9.90
N PRO A 79 29.59 25.07 -8.81
CA PRO A 79 28.34 24.44 -8.44
C PRO A 79 27.31 25.55 -8.23
N THR A 80 26.24 25.54 -9.02
CA THR A 80 25.06 26.37 -8.76
C THR A 80 24.70 26.13 -7.30
N ALA A 81 24.67 27.21 -6.50
CA ALA A 81 24.31 27.08 -5.10
C ALA A 81 22.98 26.33 -5.00
N THR A 82 22.94 25.25 -4.20
CA THR A 82 21.69 24.58 -3.86
C THR A 82 20.71 25.66 -3.45
N PRO A 83 19.55 25.81 -4.13
CA PRO A 83 18.67 26.94 -3.88
C PRO A 83 18.28 26.90 -2.41
N THR A 84 18.61 27.98 -1.68
CA THR A 84 18.24 28.12 -0.27
C THR A 84 16.74 27.83 -0.15
N PRO A 85 16.29 26.89 0.71
CA PRO A 85 14.88 26.53 0.83
C PRO A 85 14.01 27.79 0.93
N GLN A 86 13.25 28.04 -0.13
CA GLN A 86 12.71 29.38 -0.37
C GLN A 86 11.44 29.53 0.46
N ALA A 87 11.52 30.33 1.53
CA ALA A 87 10.44 30.43 2.51
C ALA A 87 9.15 31.00 1.89
N GLY A 88 8.18 30.11 1.66
CA GLY A 88 6.88 30.41 1.05
C GLY A 88 6.55 29.44 -0.08
N TRP A 89 5.27 29.25 -0.35
CA TRP A 89 4.79 28.35 -1.40
C TRP A 89 5.21 28.88 -2.77
N ARG A 90 5.88 28.07 -3.59
CA ARG A 90 6.21 28.45 -4.96
C ARG A 90 4.93 28.44 -5.80
N GLY A 91 4.39 29.62 -6.07
CA GLY A 91 3.18 29.86 -6.85
C GLY A 91 3.47 30.14 -8.33
N GLU A 92 2.97 29.28 -9.20
CA GLU A 92 2.96 29.41 -10.66
C GLU A 92 1.59 29.92 -11.12
N TYR A 93 1.53 31.14 -11.64
CA TYR A 93 0.30 31.83 -12.03
C TYR A 93 0.12 31.83 -13.55
N PHE A 94 -1.01 31.33 -14.04
CA PHE A 94 -1.31 31.13 -15.46
C PHE A 94 -2.48 32.00 -15.91
N ALA A 95 -2.33 32.68 -17.06
CA ALA A 95 -3.37 33.50 -17.68
C ALA A 95 -4.40 32.66 -18.49
N ASN A 96 -4.80 31.52 -17.93
CA ASN A 96 -5.84 30.61 -18.41
C ASN A 96 -6.29 29.71 -17.25
N ALA A 97 -7.53 29.20 -17.26
CA ALA A 97 -8.08 28.35 -16.20
C ALA A 97 -7.61 26.86 -16.25
N THR A 98 -6.67 26.51 -17.13
CA THR A 98 -6.30 25.10 -17.41
C THR A 98 -4.84 24.75 -17.10
N LEU A 99 -4.13 25.60 -16.35
CA LEU A 99 -2.71 25.45 -15.97
C LEU A 99 -1.79 25.18 -17.18
N SER A 100 -2.17 25.70 -18.34
CA SER A 100 -1.56 25.36 -19.63
C SER A 100 -0.53 26.39 -20.10
N GLY A 101 0.49 25.91 -20.82
CA GLY A 101 1.61 26.74 -21.27
C GLY A 101 2.65 26.99 -20.17
N SER A 102 3.34 28.13 -20.26
CA SER A 102 4.24 28.61 -19.20
C SER A 102 3.48 29.56 -18.26
N PRO A 103 3.77 29.54 -16.94
CA PRO A 103 3.18 30.53 -16.03
C PRO A 103 3.62 31.95 -16.43
N ALA A 104 2.68 32.89 -16.40
CA ALA A 104 2.92 34.30 -16.69
C ALA A 104 3.63 35.02 -15.53
N VAL A 105 3.44 34.55 -14.29
CA VAL A 105 4.18 35.00 -13.11
C VAL A 105 4.56 33.77 -12.27
N VAL A 106 5.79 33.75 -11.75
CA VAL A 106 6.21 32.81 -10.69
C VAL A 106 6.69 33.64 -9.51
N ARG A 107 6.16 33.37 -8.32
CA ARG A 107 6.53 34.04 -7.06
C ARG A 107 6.47 33.06 -5.89
N ASN A 108 6.76 33.54 -4.69
CA ASN A 108 6.54 32.77 -3.45
C ASN A 108 5.48 33.46 -2.60
N ASP A 109 4.58 32.66 -2.02
CA ASP A 109 3.45 33.10 -1.23
C ASP A 109 3.58 32.59 0.21
N GLY A 110 3.58 33.48 1.21
CA GLY A 110 3.85 33.10 2.61
C GLY A 110 2.84 32.11 3.20
N ALA A 111 1.58 32.20 2.76
CA ALA A 111 0.49 31.29 3.08
C ALA A 111 -0.51 31.28 1.92
N LEU A 112 -1.33 30.23 1.83
CA LEU A 112 -2.44 30.15 0.88
C LEU A 112 -3.72 30.62 1.58
N ASP A 113 -3.91 31.94 1.63
CA ASP A 113 -5.07 32.59 2.25
C ASP A 113 -5.48 33.81 1.42
N PHE A 114 -5.95 33.57 0.20
CA PHE A 114 -6.22 34.59 -0.81
C PHE A 114 -7.70 34.92 -0.93
N VAL A 115 -7.99 36.22 -0.91
CA VAL A 115 -9.27 36.81 -1.31
C VAL A 115 -8.97 37.94 -2.29
N TRP A 116 -9.26 37.73 -3.57
CA TRP A 116 -9.08 38.73 -4.62
C TRP A 116 -10.40 39.38 -5.04
N GLY A 117 -11.51 38.63 -4.93
CA GLY A 117 -12.81 39.06 -5.46
C GLY A 117 -12.73 39.22 -6.98
N ALA A 118 -13.32 40.29 -7.52
CA ALA A 118 -13.34 40.57 -8.96
C ALA A 118 -12.03 41.22 -9.49
N SER A 119 -10.87 40.87 -8.91
CA SER A 119 -9.56 41.48 -9.23
C SER A 119 -8.54 40.42 -9.61
N ALA A 120 -7.66 40.75 -10.57
CA ALA A 120 -6.54 39.89 -10.94
C ALA A 120 -5.63 39.58 -9.74
N PRO A 121 -5.11 38.35 -9.60
CA PRO A 121 -4.35 37.90 -8.43
C PRO A 121 -2.94 38.50 -8.34
N VAL A 122 -2.44 39.03 -9.46
CA VAL A 122 -1.17 39.73 -9.63
C VAL A 122 -1.24 40.54 -10.93
N ALA A 123 -0.50 41.64 -11.02
CA ALA A 123 -0.37 42.41 -12.25
C ALA A 123 0.21 41.52 -13.38
N GLY A 124 -0.46 41.52 -14.54
CA GLY A 124 -0.11 40.69 -15.69
C GLY A 124 -1.03 39.48 -15.92
N LEU A 125 -1.90 39.14 -14.97
CA LEU A 125 -3.01 38.20 -15.17
C LEU A 125 -4.34 38.95 -15.45
N PRO A 126 -5.35 38.29 -16.05
CA PRO A 126 -6.72 38.79 -16.11
C PRO A 126 -7.39 38.74 -14.72
N SER A 127 -8.53 39.44 -14.56
CA SER A 127 -9.38 39.29 -13.36
C SER A 127 -10.12 37.95 -13.34
N ASP A 128 -10.55 37.48 -14.52
CA ASP A 128 -11.34 36.28 -14.70
C ASP A 128 -10.56 35.23 -15.52
N GLY A 129 -10.79 33.94 -15.27
CA GLY A 129 -10.36 32.86 -16.16
C GLY A 129 -8.88 32.49 -16.03
N PHE A 130 -8.33 32.57 -14.82
CA PHE A 130 -6.93 32.27 -14.51
C PHE A 130 -6.78 30.99 -13.68
N SER A 131 -5.55 30.47 -13.54
CA SER A 131 -5.27 29.34 -12.65
C SER A 131 -3.90 29.48 -11.97
N VAL A 132 -3.72 28.76 -10.86
CA VAL A 132 -2.50 28.79 -10.06
C VAL A 132 -2.13 27.38 -9.60
N ARG A 133 -0.84 27.04 -9.65
CA ARG A 133 -0.27 25.88 -8.95
C ARG A 133 0.67 26.38 -7.86
N TRP A 134 0.42 26.00 -6.61
CA TRP A 134 1.36 26.18 -5.51
C TRP A 134 2.03 24.86 -5.15
N THR A 135 3.33 24.91 -4.86
CA THR A 135 4.15 23.76 -4.45
C THR A 135 5.02 24.13 -3.25
N GLN A 136 5.18 23.18 -2.32
CA GLN A 136 5.92 23.38 -1.06
C GLN A 136 6.34 22.02 -0.48
N GLU A 137 7.48 21.98 0.22
CA GLU A 137 7.80 20.89 1.16
C GLU A 137 7.65 21.43 2.59
N LEU A 138 6.86 20.76 3.43
CA LEU A 138 6.62 21.16 4.83
C LEU A 138 6.97 20.04 5.80
N ALA A 139 7.45 20.41 6.97
CA ALA A 139 7.75 19.46 8.04
C ALA A 139 6.50 19.16 8.89
N PHE A 140 6.18 17.88 9.07
CA PHE A 140 5.07 17.40 9.89
C PHE A 140 5.56 16.51 11.05
N SER A 141 4.70 16.36 12.06
CA SER A 141 4.84 15.33 13.10
C SER A 141 4.00 14.12 12.70
N ALA A 142 4.37 12.92 13.14
CA ALA A 142 3.59 11.72 12.81
C ALA A 142 2.15 11.82 13.38
N GLY A 143 1.14 11.65 12.52
CA GLY A 143 -0.27 11.79 12.90
C GLY A 143 -1.21 11.92 11.71
N GLU A 144 -2.52 11.81 11.98
CA GLU A 144 -3.56 12.13 10.99
C GLU A 144 -3.79 13.64 10.93
N TYR A 145 -3.86 14.19 9.72
CA TYR A 145 -4.14 15.59 9.44
C TYR A 145 -5.40 15.72 8.59
N VAL A 146 -6.28 16.66 8.93
CA VAL A 146 -7.38 17.11 8.07
C VAL A 146 -6.93 18.36 7.34
N PHE A 147 -7.02 18.35 6.01
CA PHE A 147 -6.80 19.50 5.14
C PHE A 147 -8.17 20.08 4.71
N GLU A 148 -8.40 21.37 4.94
CA GLU A 148 -9.51 22.14 4.37
C GLU A 148 -9.00 22.98 3.20
N ALA A 149 -9.54 22.76 2.00
CA ALA A 149 -9.39 23.63 0.85
C ALA A 149 -10.68 24.41 0.61
N ARG A 150 -10.62 25.75 0.60
CA ARG A 150 -11.77 26.63 0.38
C ARG A 150 -11.49 27.56 -0.78
N THR A 151 -12.20 27.35 -1.88
CA THR A 151 -11.92 28.02 -3.16
C THR A 151 -13.20 28.42 -3.90
N ASP A 152 -13.08 29.46 -4.72
CA ASP A 152 -14.05 29.89 -5.72
C ASP A 152 -13.19 30.27 -6.95
N ASP A 153 -13.12 29.50 -8.04
CA ASP A 153 -13.84 28.26 -8.36
C ASP A 153 -13.15 26.97 -7.82
N GLY A 154 -12.51 26.19 -8.71
CA GLY A 154 -12.19 24.78 -8.53
C GLY A 154 -10.79 24.52 -7.98
N VAL A 155 -10.58 23.32 -7.45
CA VAL A 155 -9.36 22.95 -6.71
C VAL A 155 -8.99 21.48 -6.87
N ARG A 156 -7.67 21.20 -6.88
CA ARG A 156 -7.11 19.87 -6.65
C ARG A 156 -5.98 19.97 -5.60
N LEU A 157 -5.91 19.02 -4.67
CA LEU A 157 -4.91 18.98 -3.59
C LEU A 157 -4.18 17.64 -3.58
N TRP A 158 -2.85 17.66 -3.54
CA TRP A 158 -2.01 16.48 -3.34
C TRP A 158 -1.11 16.62 -2.11
N VAL A 159 -0.86 15.48 -1.46
CA VAL A 159 0.15 15.31 -0.42
C VAL A 159 0.93 14.03 -0.72
N ASP A 160 2.26 14.15 -0.87
CA ASP A 160 3.16 13.08 -1.32
C ASP A 160 2.68 12.36 -2.59
N ASP A 161 2.25 13.16 -3.57
CA ASP A 161 1.68 12.75 -4.86
C ASP A 161 0.37 11.92 -4.79
N ASN A 162 -0.18 11.67 -3.60
CA ASN A 162 -1.55 11.20 -3.42
C ASN A 162 -2.54 12.35 -3.67
N LEU A 163 -3.59 12.12 -4.46
CA LEU A 163 -4.66 13.10 -4.73
C LEU A 163 -5.73 13.02 -3.62
N LEU A 164 -5.79 14.03 -2.74
CA LEU A 164 -6.69 14.08 -1.59
C LEU A 164 -8.05 14.71 -1.94
N ILE A 165 -8.04 15.79 -2.72
CA ILE A 165 -9.24 16.52 -3.13
C ILE A 165 -9.20 16.68 -4.64
N ASP A 166 -10.26 16.24 -5.33
CA ASP A 166 -10.48 16.54 -6.74
C ASP A 166 -11.85 17.18 -6.96
N ALA A 167 -11.84 18.49 -7.17
CA ALA A 167 -13.00 19.32 -7.43
C ALA A 167 -12.66 20.36 -8.51
N TRP A 168 -12.18 19.88 -9.67
CA TRP A 168 -11.86 20.72 -10.83
C TRP A 168 -13.10 21.20 -11.60
N THR A 169 -14.04 21.84 -10.89
CA THR A 169 -15.34 22.29 -11.37
C THR A 169 -15.68 23.68 -10.84
N GLU A 170 -16.51 24.41 -11.56
CA GLU A 170 -17.07 25.70 -11.12
C GLU A 170 -17.88 25.53 -9.82
N LYS A 171 -17.62 26.38 -8.82
CA LYS A 171 -18.29 26.36 -7.51
C LYS A 171 -17.98 27.61 -6.69
N GLY A 172 -18.96 28.08 -5.91
CA GLY A 172 -18.72 29.09 -4.88
C GLY A 172 -17.84 28.59 -3.71
N PRO A 173 -17.56 29.45 -2.70
CA PRO A 173 -16.52 29.24 -1.68
C PRO A 173 -17.00 28.32 -0.54
N ALA A 174 -17.41 27.11 -0.90
CA ALA A 174 -17.62 26.00 0.03
C ALA A 174 -16.27 25.35 0.40
N PRO A 175 -16.08 24.95 1.67
CA PRO A 175 -14.92 24.16 2.09
C PRO A 175 -15.02 22.73 1.54
N LEU A 176 -13.87 22.13 1.27
CA LEU A 176 -13.71 20.72 0.96
C LEU A 176 -12.64 20.16 1.91
N GLU A 177 -12.96 19.07 2.59
CA GLU A 177 -12.07 18.43 3.56
C GLU A 177 -11.62 17.04 3.08
N ALA A 178 -10.38 16.69 3.40
CA ALA A 178 -9.83 15.34 3.25
C ALA A 178 -8.78 15.08 4.36
N SER A 179 -8.69 13.84 4.84
CA SER A 179 -7.65 13.44 5.80
C SER A 179 -6.59 12.53 5.19
N ILE A 180 -5.39 12.58 5.78
CA ILE A 180 -4.27 11.69 5.48
C ILE A 180 -3.44 11.49 6.76
N TYR A 181 -2.90 10.28 6.96
CA TYR A 181 -1.86 10.06 7.96
C TYR A 181 -0.50 10.41 7.36
N LEU A 182 0.24 11.30 8.02
CA LEU A 182 1.61 11.65 7.67
C LEU A 182 2.55 11.05 8.72
N ASP A 183 3.70 10.56 8.29
CA ASP A 183 4.82 10.24 9.18
C ASP A 183 5.45 11.53 9.75
N SER A 184 6.51 11.41 10.56
CA SER A 184 7.31 12.59 10.92
C SER A 184 8.44 12.79 9.91
N GLY A 185 8.31 13.81 9.07
CA GLY A 185 9.24 14.08 8.00
C GLY A 185 8.93 15.37 7.24
N LEU A 186 9.58 15.53 6.07
CA LEU A 186 9.18 16.51 5.06
C LEU A 186 8.18 15.84 4.12
N HIS A 187 7.05 16.51 3.90
CA HIS A 187 5.99 16.06 3.00
C HIS A 187 5.76 17.09 1.91
N LYS A 188 5.56 16.61 0.68
CA LYS A 188 5.40 17.42 -0.54
C LYS A 188 3.93 17.76 -0.73
N LEU A 189 3.58 19.04 -0.66
CA LEU A 189 2.23 19.53 -0.90
C LEU A 189 2.15 20.23 -2.26
N GLN A 190 1.08 19.94 -2.99
CA GLN A 190 0.70 20.67 -4.20
C GLN A 190 -0.77 21.06 -4.14
N MET A 191 -1.08 22.34 -4.35
CA MET A 191 -2.45 22.81 -4.54
C MET A 191 -2.56 23.40 -5.95
N GLU A 192 -3.49 22.90 -6.75
CA GLU A 192 -3.91 23.49 -8.01
C GLU A 192 -5.27 24.16 -7.83
N TYR A 193 -5.47 25.33 -8.45
CA TYR A 193 -6.68 26.14 -8.34
C TYR A 193 -7.00 26.83 -9.67
N PHE A 194 -8.27 27.10 -9.95
CA PHE A 194 -8.69 28.02 -11.00
C PHE A 194 -9.85 28.92 -10.58
N ASP A 195 -9.91 30.10 -11.21
CA ASP A 195 -11.09 30.95 -11.34
C ASP A 195 -11.59 30.87 -12.78
N ARG A 196 -12.90 30.78 -12.99
CA ARG A 196 -13.52 30.98 -14.30
C ARG A 196 -13.95 32.42 -14.50
N ALA A 197 -14.68 32.98 -13.54
CA ALA A 197 -15.08 34.40 -13.51
C ALA A 197 -15.76 34.79 -12.18
N GLY A 198 -15.58 36.06 -11.78
CA GLY A 198 -16.44 36.73 -10.80
C GLY A 198 -15.81 36.99 -9.43
N TYR A 199 -15.76 35.99 -8.56
CA TYR A 199 -15.24 36.14 -7.19
C TYR A 199 -14.11 35.15 -6.92
N ALA A 200 -12.88 35.57 -7.20
CA ALA A 200 -11.73 34.71 -6.99
C ALA A 200 -11.29 34.68 -5.51
N ALA A 201 -11.26 33.48 -4.92
CA ALA A 201 -10.68 33.22 -3.61
C ALA A 201 -10.04 31.82 -3.54
N ALA A 202 -8.92 31.69 -2.82
CA ALA A 202 -8.22 30.42 -2.64
C ALA A 202 -7.53 30.35 -1.27
N LYS A 203 -8.00 29.44 -0.42
CA LYS A 203 -7.44 29.14 0.90
C LYS A 203 -7.11 27.65 1.04
N LEU A 204 -5.98 27.35 1.67
CA LEU A 204 -5.64 26.03 2.19
C LEU A 204 -5.26 26.15 3.66
N SER A 205 -5.86 25.33 4.51
CA SER A 205 -5.48 25.16 5.92
C SER A 205 -5.47 23.69 6.29
N TRP A 206 -4.78 23.34 7.36
CA TRP A 206 -4.80 22.00 7.93
C TRP A 206 -4.67 22.04 9.44
N GLN A 207 -5.16 20.98 10.07
CA GLN A 207 -5.03 20.72 11.50
C GLN A 207 -4.70 19.25 11.71
N VAL A 208 -4.05 18.93 12.82
CA VAL A 208 -4.02 17.53 13.29
C VAL A 208 -5.47 17.13 13.51
N ALA A 209 -5.92 16.01 12.93
CA ALA A 209 -7.23 15.45 13.22
C ALA A 209 -7.35 15.27 14.74
N SER A 210 -8.47 15.68 15.35
CA SER A 210 -8.61 15.76 16.81
C SER A 210 -8.11 14.48 17.48
N SER A 211 -6.97 14.56 18.17
CA SER A 211 -6.06 13.42 18.23
C SER A 211 -6.56 12.30 19.14
N PHE A 212 -7.22 11.30 18.54
CA PHE A 212 -7.49 10.01 19.14
C PHE A 212 -6.15 9.28 19.27
N LEU A 213 -5.57 9.28 20.48
CA LEU A 213 -4.27 8.65 20.77
C LEU A 213 -4.38 7.13 20.70
N TYR A 214 -5.60 6.62 20.89
CA TYR A 214 -5.95 5.21 20.93
C TYR A 214 -6.97 4.90 19.84
N TRP A 215 -8.23 4.59 20.18
CA TRP A 215 -9.27 4.25 19.21
C TRP A 215 -10.28 5.38 19.08
N ARG A 216 -10.49 5.88 17.85
CA ARG A 216 -11.61 6.77 17.55
C ARG A 216 -12.90 5.96 17.58
N GLY A 217 -13.64 6.02 18.67
CA GLY A 217 -14.93 5.35 18.85
C GLY A 217 -16.09 6.26 18.47
N GLU A 218 -16.83 5.89 17.42
CA GLU A 218 -18.08 6.50 16.95
C GLU A 218 -19.28 5.69 17.44
N TYR A 219 -20.11 6.26 18.30
CA TYR A 219 -21.24 5.60 18.96
C TYR A 219 -22.57 6.03 18.34
N TYR A 220 -23.37 5.07 17.88
CA TYR A 220 -24.61 5.30 17.13
C TYR A 220 -25.83 4.78 17.89
N THR A 221 -26.91 5.55 17.92
CA THR A 221 -28.20 5.23 18.57
C THR A 221 -29.05 4.19 17.82
N ASN A 222 -28.44 3.44 16.90
CA ASN A 222 -29.07 2.39 16.11
C ASN A 222 -28.02 1.33 15.75
N LYS A 223 -28.42 0.06 15.65
CA LYS A 223 -27.54 -1.07 15.28
C LYS A 223 -27.00 -1.04 13.83
N GLY A 224 -27.41 -0.08 13.01
CA GLY A 224 -27.09 -0.01 11.58
C GLY A 224 -25.92 0.90 11.22
N LEU A 225 -25.27 1.56 12.19
CA LEU A 225 -24.25 2.59 12.00
C LEU A 225 -24.73 3.74 11.09
N LEU A 226 -26.03 4.05 11.14
CA LEU A 226 -26.69 5.01 10.26
C LEU A 226 -26.72 6.42 10.87
N GLY A 227 -26.51 7.44 10.02
CA GLY A 227 -26.55 8.85 10.40
C GLY A 227 -25.27 9.33 11.08
N GLU A 228 -25.36 10.46 11.78
CA GLU A 228 -24.26 10.97 12.61
C GLU A 228 -24.14 10.16 13.92
N PRO A 229 -22.91 9.94 14.43
CA PRO A 229 -22.71 9.36 15.75
C PRO A 229 -23.18 10.33 16.85
N ALA A 230 -23.87 9.81 17.87
CA ALA A 230 -24.32 10.58 19.03
C ALA A 230 -23.17 10.92 20.00
N LEU A 231 -22.06 10.17 19.95
CA LEU A 231 -20.83 10.43 20.67
C LEU A 231 -19.63 9.97 19.84
N VAL A 232 -18.57 10.80 19.83
CA VAL A 232 -17.24 10.41 19.32
C VAL A 232 -16.22 10.65 20.42
N ARG A 233 -15.38 9.66 20.73
CA ARG A 233 -14.38 9.76 21.81
C ARG A 233 -13.12 8.92 21.55
N ASP A 234 -12.07 9.17 22.33
CA ASP A 234 -10.83 8.39 22.34
C ASP A 234 -10.94 7.27 23.38
N ASP A 235 -11.06 6.03 22.91
CA ASP A 235 -11.17 4.82 23.73
C ASP A 235 -9.77 4.19 23.90
N PRO A 236 -9.16 4.17 25.11
CA PRO A 236 -7.79 3.68 25.32
C PRO A 236 -7.55 2.23 24.86
N GLN A 237 -8.61 1.43 24.89
CA GLN A 237 -8.67 0.04 24.47
C GLN A 237 -10.11 -0.32 24.14
N ILE A 238 -10.32 -1.25 23.22
CA ILE A 238 -11.64 -1.88 23.01
C ILE A 238 -11.72 -3.05 23.98
N ALA A 239 -12.17 -2.80 25.20
CA ALA A 239 -12.30 -3.79 26.26
C ALA A 239 -13.49 -3.45 27.18
N PHE A 240 -14.68 -3.46 26.58
CA PHE A 240 -15.92 -2.99 27.21
C PHE A 240 -16.82 -4.13 27.66
N GLU A 241 -17.31 -3.99 28.89
CA GLU A 241 -18.31 -4.83 29.52
C GLU A 241 -19.36 -3.89 30.13
N TRP A 242 -20.43 -3.60 29.38
CA TRP A 242 -21.50 -2.72 29.84
C TRP A 242 -22.62 -3.47 30.55
N GLU A 243 -22.68 -4.80 30.39
CA GLU A 243 -23.75 -5.65 30.91
C GLU A 243 -25.11 -5.15 30.43
N LEU A 244 -26.09 -4.94 31.31
CA LEU A 244 -27.46 -4.52 30.96
C LEU A 244 -27.61 -2.98 30.86
N ALA A 245 -26.61 -2.28 30.32
CA ALA A 245 -26.57 -0.81 30.32
C ALA A 245 -26.01 -0.23 29.00
N ALA A 246 -26.45 0.99 28.67
CA ALA A 246 -25.93 1.76 27.55
C ALA A 246 -24.47 2.21 27.78
N PRO A 247 -23.64 2.38 26.74
CA PRO A 247 -22.25 2.85 26.87
C PRO A 247 -22.08 4.24 27.48
N VAL A 248 -23.10 5.09 27.34
CA VAL A 248 -23.31 6.41 27.95
C VAL A 248 -24.82 6.69 28.02
N ALA A 249 -25.26 7.72 28.77
CA ALA A 249 -26.69 8.01 28.96
C ALA A 249 -27.41 8.52 27.70
N GLU A 250 -26.65 8.97 26.70
CA GLU A 250 -27.11 9.47 25.41
C GLU A 250 -27.42 8.37 24.38
N LEU A 251 -27.05 7.11 24.68
CA LEU A 251 -27.37 5.93 23.87
C LEU A 251 -28.55 5.13 24.45
N PRO A 252 -29.31 4.38 23.62
CA PRO A 252 -30.24 3.39 24.12
C PRO A 252 -29.49 2.23 24.81
N VAL A 253 -30.17 1.50 25.69
CA VAL A 253 -29.62 0.33 26.39
C VAL A 253 -29.35 -0.82 25.42
N ASP A 254 -30.34 -1.09 24.56
CA ASP A 254 -30.31 -2.13 23.53
C ASP A 254 -30.24 -1.51 22.12
N ALA A 255 -29.94 -2.32 21.11
CA ALA A 255 -30.08 -1.97 19.69
C ALA A 255 -29.19 -0.80 19.19
N PHE A 256 -28.01 -0.60 19.78
CA PHE A 256 -27.01 0.41 19.38
C PHE A 256 -25.86 -0.19 18.55
N SER A 257 -25.01 0.66 17.96
CA SER A 257 -23.76 0.19 17.31
C SER A 257 -22.59 1.14 17.53
N ILE A 258 -21.37 0.64 17.35
CA ILE A 258 -20.12 1.39 17.52
C ILE A 258 -19.17 1.05 16.37
N ARG A 259 -18.51 2.08 15.81
CA ARG A 259 -17.32 1.90 14.96
C ARG A 259 -16.10 2.40 15.71
N TRP A 260 -15.08 1.57 15.84
CA TRP A 260 -13.74 1.99 16.25
C TRP A 260 -12.79 2.00 15.05
N THR A 261 -12.06 3.09 14.85
CA THR A 261 -10.99 3.19 13.85
C THR A 261 -9.66 3.58 14.47
N ARG A 262 -8.56 3.04 13.91
CA ARG A 262 -7.18 3.41 14.28
C ARG A 262 -6.20 3.10 13.16
N SER A 263 -5.34 4.07 12.84
CA SER A 263 -4.10 3.85 12.08
C SER A 263 -2.95 3.55 13.04
N MET A 264 -2.10 2.57 12.73
CA MET A 264 -0.92 2.24 13.55
C MET A 264 0.24 1.72 12.71
N PHE A 265 1.47 2.11 13.07
CA PHE A 265 2.68 1.56 12.44
C PHE A 265 2.95 0.14 12.96
N LEU A 266 2.99 -0.83 12.05
CA LEU A 266 3.34 -2.22 12.31
C LEU A 266 4.62 -2.60 11.56
N VAL A 267 5.24 -3.68 12.01
CA VAL A 267 6.45 -4.25 11.41
C VAL A 267 6.12 -5.59 10.81
N ARG A 268 6.69 -5.87 9.62
CA ARG A 268 6.41 -7.07 8.82
C ARG A 268 6.32 -8.34 9.67
N GLY A 269 5.20 -9.06 9.57
CA GLY A 269 4.91 -10.26 10.36
C GLY A 269 3.52 -10.82 10.09
N ILE A 270 3.14 -11.89 10.79
CA ILE A 270 1.73 -12.29 10.87
C ILE A 270 1.15 -11.77 12.19
N TYR A 271 0.00 -11.12 12.10
CA TYR A 271 -0.73 -10.59 13.24
C TYR A 271 -2.03 -11.36 13.41
N ARG A 272 -2.21 -11.95 14.59
CA ARG A 272 -3.46 -12.57 15.02
C ARG A 272 -4.33 -11.49 15.64
N PHE A 273 -5.48 -11.26 15.03
CA PHE A 273 -6.52 -10.38 15.53
C PHE A 273 -7.62 -11.20 16.17
N HIS A 274 -8.11 -10.75 17.33
CA HIS A 274 -9.19 -11.37 18.08
C HIS A 274 -10.29 -10.35 18.35
N THR A 275 -11.53 -10.70 18.07
CA THR A 275 -12.74 -9.97 18.50
C THR A 275 -13.58 -10.89 19.37
N GLN A 276 -14.07 -10.40 20.51
CA GLN A 276 -15.00 -11.13 21.37
C GLN A 276 -16.19 -10.24 21.72
N THR A 277 -17.36 -10.55 21.18
CA THR A 277 -18.53 -9.64 21.18
C THR A 277 -19.86 -10.34 21.45
N ASP A 278 -20.76 -9.58 22.05
CA ASP A 278 -22.17 -9.89 22.38
C ASP A 278 -22.92 -8.57 22.08
N ASP A 279 -23.59 -8.38 20.94
CA ASP A 279 -23.80 -9.28 19.79
C ASP A 279 -22.65 -9.23 18.73
N GLY A 280 -22.91 -8.59 17.59
CA GLY A 280 -22.30 -8.89 16.29
C GLY A 280 -21.13 -7.99 15.93
N VAL A 281 -20.25 -8.47 15.05
CA VAL A 281 -18.96 -7.82 14.76
C VAL A 281 -18.53 -7.92 13.30
N ARG A 282 -17.87 -6.88 12.80
CA ARG A 282 -17.08 -6.91 11.57
C ARG A 282 -15.70 -6.29 11.81
N LEU A 283 -14.64 -6.88 11.28
CA LEU A 283 -13.27 -6.39 11.38
C LEU A 283 -12.68 -6.20 9.98
N TRP A 284 -12.03 -5.05 9.76
CA TRP A 284 -11.22 -4.78 8.57
C TRP A 284 -9.79 -4.44 8.96
N VAL A 285 -8.86 -4.90 8.11
CA VAL A 285 -7.44 -4.50 8.12
C VAL A 285 -7.09 -4.06 6.70
N ASP A 286 -6.60 -2.83 6.56
CA ASP A 286 -6.26 -2.17 5.28
C ASP A 286 -7.40 -2.22 4.25
N GLY A 287 -8.63 -2.01 4.74
CA GLY A 287 -9.86 -2.06 3.93
C GLY A 287 -10.38 -3.46 3.59
N ASN A 288 -9.59 -4.52 3.82
CA ASN A 288 -10.01 -5.91 3.61
C ASN A 288 -10.89 -6.38 4.77
N LEU A 289 -12.06 -6.97 4.48
CA LEU A 289 -12.95 -7.55 5.49
C LEU A 289 -12.41 -8.92 5.93
N VAL A 290 -11.97 -9.03 7.19
CA VAL A 290 -11.25 -10.21 7.70
C VAL A 290 -12.04 -11.02 8.73
N ILE A 291 -13.03 -10.40 9.40
CA ILE A 291 -14.05 -11.08 10.19
C ILE A 291 -15.39 -10.49 9.77
N ASP A 292 -16.33 -11.33 9.31
CA ASP A 292 -17.71 -10.94 9.04
C ASP A 292 -18.69 -11.79 9.84
N LYS A 293 -19.26 -11.17 10.89
CA LYS A 293 -20.17 -11.76 11.87
C LYS A 293 -21.23 -10.74 12.28
N TRP A 294 -21.79 -10.04 11.28
CA TRP A 294 -22.87 -9.09 11.47
C TRP A 294 -24.23 -9.78 11.70
N THR A 295 -24.32 -10.52 12.80
CA THR A 295 -25.50 -11.29 13.21
C THR A 295 -25.59 -11.37 14.73
N THR A 296 -26.80 -11.56 15.25
CA THR A 296 -27.09 -11.72 16.68
C THR A 296 -26.46 -13.02 17.17
N GLN A 297 -25.65 -12.94 18.22
CA GLN A 297 -24.82 -14.04 18.72
C GLN A 297 -24.56 -13.90 20.22
N ASP A 298 -24.49 -15.03 20.93
CA ASP A 298 -23.89 -15.07 22.27
C ASP A 298 -22.45 -14.52 22.25
N TYR A 299 -21.92 -14.16 23.42
CA TYR A 299 -20.53 -13.73 23.62
C TYR A 299 -19.47 -14.73 23.10
N VAL A 300 -19.06 -14.54 21.85
CA VAL A 300 -18.24 -15.48 21.06
C VAL A 300 -16.96 -14.79 20.58
N GLU A 301 -15.85 -15.53 20.61
CA GLU A 301 -14.55 -15.10 20.07
C GLU A 301 -14.40 -15.51 18.61
N TRP A 302 -13.96 -14.57 17.78
CA TRP A 302 -13.58 -14.76 16.38
C TRP A 302 -12.14 -14.30 16.16
N ILE A 303 -11.38 -15.05 15.35
CA ILE A 303 -9.94 -14.89 15.17
C ILE A 303 -9.60 -14.80 13.67
N ALA A 304 -8.67 -13.91 13.30
CA ALA A 304 -8.12 -13.79 11.95
C ALA A 304 -6.60 -13.59 11.99
N ASP A 305 -5.85 -14.41 11.25
CA ASP A 305 -4.39 -14.32 11.10
C ASP A 305 -4.04 -13.61 9.78
N ILE A 306 -3.50 -12.39 9.87
CA ILE A 306 -3.26 -11.53 8.70
C ILE A 306 -1.75 -11.29 8.52
N PRO A 307 -1.17 -11.60 7.35
CA PRO A 307 0.19 -11.20 7.02
C PRO A 307 0.22 -9.71 6.66
N LEU A 308 1.04 -8.94 7.38
CA LEU A 308 1.24 -7.52 7.16
C LEU A 308 2.71 -7.24 6.86
N GLU A 309 2.98 -6.23 6.04
CA GLU A 309 4.32 -5.74 5.76
C GLU A 309 4.76 -4.71 6.83
N THR A 310 5.87 -4.00 6.61
CA THR A 310 6.25 -2.88 7.49
C THR A 310 5.63 -1.59 6.96
N GLY A 311 4.80 -0.93 7.76
CA GLY A 311 4.12 0.30 7.35
C GLY A 311 3.02 0.73 8.32
N ILE A 312 2.23 1.73 7.92
CA ILE A 312 1.02 2.15 8.63
C ILE A 312 -0.14 1.29 8.14
N HIS A 313 -0.84 0.66 9.08
CA HIS A 313 -2.01 -0.17 8.82
C HIS A 313 -3.27 0.46 9.40
N PHE A 314 -4.37 0.38 8.66
CA PHE A 314 -5.67 0.91 9.07
C PHE A 314 -6.58 -0.21 9.58
N ILE A 315 -6.93 -0.15 10.85
CA ILE A 315 -7.83 -1.12 11.49
C ILE A 315 -9.17 -0.45 11.77
N ARG A 316 -10.25 -1.11 11.33
CA ARG A 316 -11.63 -0.75 11.68
C ARG A 316 -12.31 -1.97 12.32
N MET A 317 -12.86 -1.79 13.51
CA MET A 317 -13.84 -2.72 14.09
C MET A 317 -15.21 -2.04 14.08
N GLU A 318 -16.22 -2.73 13.59
CA GLU A 318 -17.63 -2.36 13.78
C GLU A 318 -18.29 -3.41 14.68
N TYR A 319 -19.15 -2.95 15.59
CA TYR A 319 -19.86 -3.76 16.57
C TYR A 319 -21.31 -3.30 16.69
N TYR A 320 -22.23 -4.21 17.01
CA TYR A 320 -23.58 -3.85 17.44
C TYR A 320 -24.08 -4.74 18.58
N ASP A 321 -25.00 -4.17 19.37
CA ASP A 321 -25.84 -4.87 20.34
C ASP A 321 -27.26 -4.94 19.76
N GLU A 322 -27.95 -6.08 19.86
CA GLU A 322 -29.38 -6.20 19.57
C GLU A 322 -30.22 -6.03 20.84
N VAL A 323 -29.92 -6.85 21.86
CA VAL A 323 -30.59 -6.88 23.17
C VAL A 323 -29.72 -7.49 24.26
N GLY A 324 -29.82 -6.96 25.48
CA GLY A 324 -29.37 -7.68 26.68
C GLY A 324 -28.00 -7.27 27.21
N ARG A 325 -26.95 -8.06 26.93
CA ARG A 325 -25.63 -7.95 27.59
C ARG A 325 -24.54 -7.42 26.66
N ALA A 326 -24.55 -6.12 26.42
CA ALA A 326 -23.57 -5.47 25.56
C ALA A 326 -22.12 -5.66 26.07
N ARG A 327 -21.31 -6.38 25.27
CA ARG A 327 -19.87 -6.62 25.54
C ARG A 327 -19.08 -6.58 24.23
N ALA A 328 -17.95 -5.86 24.23
CA ALA A 328 -17.08 -5.74 23.07
C ALA A 328 -15.59 -5.67 23.47
N ARG A 329 -14.82 -6.69 23.10
CA ARG A 329 -13.36 -6.75 23.31
C ARG A 329 -12.65 -6.99 21.98
N PHE A 330 -11.55 -6.28 21.76
CA PHE A 330 -10.64 -6.53 20.64
C PHE A 330 -9.19 -6.41 21.09
N TRP A 331 -8.39 -7.44 20.76
CA TRP A 331 -6.97 -7.49 21.03
C TRP A 331 -6.25 -8.23 19.89
N TRP A 332 -4.93 -8.12 19.86
CA TRP A 332 -4.12 -8.62 18.78
C TRP A 332 -2.69 -8.86 19.24
N GLY A 333 -1.96 -9.68 18.49
CA GLY A 333 -0.55 -9.94 18.76
C GLY A 333 0.20 -10.37 17.51
N ARG A 334 1.49 -10.01 17.44
CA ARG A 334 2.39 -10.54 16.41
C ARG A 334 2.66 -12.01 16.72
N VAL A 335 2.18 -12.89 15.85
CA VAL A 335 2.33 -14.35 15.95
C VAL A 335 3.40 -14.85 14.97
N ASP A 336 4.57 -14.21 14.98
CA ASP A 336 5.78 -14.62 14.26
C ASP A 336 6.38 -15.90 14.88
N TYR A 337 5.59 -16.97 14.87
CA TYR A 337 5.88 -18.29 15.40
C TYR A 337 5.73 -19.31 14.28
N PHE A 338 6.70 -19.31 13.37
CA PHE A 338 6.93 -20.41 12.44
C PHE A 338 8.08 -21.24 13.03
N PRO A 339 7.83 -22.38 13.69
CA PRO A 339 8.93 -23.18 14.26
C PRO A 339 9.82 -23.82 13.19
N ASN A 340 9.24 -24.06 12.00
CA ASN A 340 9.86 -24.81 10.90
C ASN A 340 9.73 -24.07 9.55
N TRP A 341 8.88 -24.50 8.61
CA TRP A 341 8.84 -23.94 7.25
C TRP A 341 7.42 -23.68 6.71
N LYS A 342 7.32 -22.73 5.76
CA LYS A 342 6.19 -22.57 4.83
C LYS A 342 6.58 -23.23 3.51
N ALA A 343 5.78 -24.18 3.02
CA ALA A 343 5.97 -24.81 1.72
C ALA A 343 4.91 -24.31 0.73
N GLU A 344 5.36 -23.87 -0.44
CA GLU A 344 4.51 -23.57 -1.60
C GLU A 344 4.73 -24.67 -2.63
N TYR A 345 3.70 -25.49 -2.84
CA TYR A 345 3.74 -26.66 -3.69
C TYR A 345 3.22 -26.32 -5.08
N PHE A 346 4.08 -26.41 -6.09
CA PHE A 346 3.76 -26.12 -7.48
C PHE A 346 3.54 -27.42 -8.28
N PRO A 347 2.60 -27.43 -9.25
CA PRO A 347 2.38 -28.58 -10.13
C PRO A 347 3.41 -28.64 -11.28
N ASN A 348 4.49 -27.86 -11.19
CA ASN A 348 5.51 -27.68 -12.21
C ASN A 348 6.90 -27.56 -11.57
N ILE A 349 7.96 -27.66 -12.38
CA ILE A 349 9.36 -27.69 -11.91
C ILE A 349 10.06 -26.33 -11.97
N ASP A 350 9.41 -25.35 -12.60
CA ASP A 350 9.87 -23.97 -12.79
C ASP A 350 9.26 -22.99 -11.78
N LEU A 351 8.39 -23.46 -10.89
CA LEU A 351 7.73 -22.71 -9.81
C LEU A 351 6.93 -21.50 -10.32
N SER A 352 6.33 -21.63 -11.51
CA SER A 352 5.60 -20.54 -12.18
C SER A 352 4.09 -20.62 -11.94
N GLY A 353 3.42 -19.47 -12.00
CA GLY A 353 1.99 -19.34 -11.72
C GLY A 353 1.68 -19.27 -10.22
N ALA A 354 0.47 -19.68 -9.84
CA ALA A 354 0.08 -19.81 -8.44
C ALA A 354 0.39 -21.24 -7.94
N PRO A 355 0.80 -21.42 -6.67
CA PRO A 355 0.99 -22.76 -6.11
C PRO A 355 -0.33 -23.52 -6.03
N ALA A 356 -0.27 -24.84 -6.24
CA ALA A 356 -1.42 -25.75 -6.12
C ALA A 356 -1.82 -25.97 -4.65
N ALA A 357 -0.86 -25.90 -3.72
CA ALA A 357 -1.13 -25.85 -2.29
C ALA A 357 -0.08 -24.98 -1.57
N THR A 358 -0.49 -24.32 -0.48
CA THR A 358 0.42 -23.62 0.44
C THR A 358 0.20 -24.23 1.82
N LEU A 359 1.21 -24.94 2.31
CA LEU A 359 1.11 -25.76 3.53
C LEU A 359 2.21 -25.39 4.54
N HIS A 360 1.98 -25.78 5.79
CA HIS A 360 3.01 -25.75 6.83
C HIS A 360 3.73 -27.10 6.86
N GLU A 361 5.06 -27.07 6.97
CA GLU A 361 5.89 -28.27 7.07
C GLU A 361 6.81 -28.21 8.29
N ASP A 362 6.94 -29.33 9.00
CA ASP A 362 7.81 -29.48 10.18
C ASP A 362 9.32 -29.57 9.84
N GLY A 363 9.68 -29.55 8.56
CA GLY A 363 11.06 -29.52 8.11
C GLY A 363 11.23 -30.09 6.71
N VAL A 364 12.11 -29.49 5.91
CA VAL A 364 12.31 -29.77 4.46
C VAL A 364 12.83 -31.19 4.11
N ASN A 365 12.87 -32.13 5.06
CA ASN A 365 13.42 -33.47 4.89
C ASN A 365 12.30 -34.51 4.72
N HIS A 366 11.62 -34.46 3.58
CA HIS A 366 10.52 -35.37 3.25
C HIS A 366 11.01 -36.55 2.39
N ASN A 367 10.35 -37.70 2.53
CA ASN A 367 10.47 -38.83 1.61
C ASN A 367 9.07 -39.30 1.20
N TRP A 368 8.58 -38.77 0.07
CA TRP A 368 7.24 -39.05 -0.44
C TRP A 368 7.15 -40.38 -1.24
N GLY A 369 8.28 -41.06 -1.48
CA GLY A 369 8.31 -42.31 -2.26
C GLY A 369 7.87 -42.10 -3.71
N GLU A 370 6.84 -42.82 -4.14
CA GLU A 370 6.19 -42.67 -5.45
C GLU A 370 4.92 -41.78 -5.39
N SER A 371 4.63 -41.17 -4.24
CA SER A 371 3.50 -40.25 -4.04
C SER A 371 3.91 -38.79 -4.10
N ALA A 372 2.94 -37.90 -4.30
CA ALA A 372 3.14 -36.45 -4.23
C ALA A 372 3.00 -35.91 -2.79
N PRO A 373 3.62 -34.76 -2.45
CA PRO A 373 3.20 -33.96 -1.31
C PRO A 373 1.75 -33.48 -1.48
N ALA A 374 0.88 -33.94 -0.58
CA ALA A 374 -0.56 -33.69 -0.53
C ALA A 374 -1.40 -34.22 -1.71
N ALA A 375 -2.67 -34.49 -1.40
CA ALA A 375 -3.76 -34.87 -2.29
C ALA A 375 -5.09 -34.45 -1.65
#